data_AF-A0A1Y3B6J2-F1
#
_entry.id   AF-A0A1Y3B6J2-F1
#
_cell.length_a   1.000
_cell.length_b   1.000
_cell.length_c   1.000
_cell.angle_alpha   90.00
_cell.angle_beta   90.00
_cell.angle_gamma   90.00
#
_symmetry.space_group_name_H-M   'P 1'
#
loop_
_entity.id
_entity.type
_entity.pdbx_description
1 polymer ?
#
loop_
_entity_poly.entity_id
_entity_poly.type
_entity_poly.pdbx_seq_one_letter_code
_entity_poly.pdbx_strand_id
1 'polypeptide(L)'
;MPPKKKPDTSKKADQKKKEKIIEDKTFGLKNKKGAKTQKYIQQVQHQVKFGNASKKNQEQPTVSKKDEKKKELEELNQIFRPVASQKIDKGVDPKSVLCAFYKSGQCSKGDKCKFSHDLTIERKSEKKSLYFDARNEDDNMENWDEAKLKEVVEKKHGEREKKLPSTEIICKYFIEGMMIIMITNGKLSQTKIRMIFFSSSYRIE
;
A
#
# COMPACT_ATOMS: atom_id res chain seq x y z
N MET A 1 -1.12 47.26 -40.27
CA MET A 1 -1.10 47.73 -38.86
C MET A 1 -2.34 47.20 -38.13
N PRO A 2 -2.19 46.46 -37.02
CA PRO A 2 -3.32 45.83 -36.33
C PRO A 2 -4.05 46.83 -35.41
N PRO A 3 -5.40 46.76 -35.30
CA PRO A 3 -6.20 47.76 -34.58
C PRO A 3 -6.20 47.53 -33.05
N LYS A 4 -6.11 48.63 -32.31
CA LYS A 4 -6.08 48.72 -30.84
C LYS A 4 -7.42 48.33 -30.19
N LYS A 5 -7.37 47.49 -29.14
CA LYS A 5 -8.51 47.12 -28.25
C LYS A 5 -8.89 48.26 -27.30
N LYS A 6 -10.20 48.50 -27.12
CA LYS A 6 -10.81 49.47 -26.19
C LYS A 6 -11.01 48.88 -24.76
N PRO A 7 -11.07 49.70 -23.71
CA PRO A 7 -11.06 49.27 -22.30
C PRO A 7 -12.42 48.80 -21.75
N ASP A 8 -12.34 47.93 -20.74
CA ASP A 8 -13.35 47.03 -20.16
C ASP A 8 -14.31 47.73 -19.15
N THR A 9 -15.26 48.54 -19.64
CA THR A 9 -16.19 49.31 -18.78
C THR A 9 -17.52 48.59 -18.42
N SER A 10 -17.76 47.37 -18.93
CA SER A 10 -19.06 46.68 -18.79
C SER A 10 -19.25 45.93 -17.45
N LYS A 11 -18.20 45.27 -16.94
CA LYS A 11 -18.30 44.36 -15.78
C LYS A 11 -18.68 45.04 -14.46
N LYS A 12 -18.26 46.29 -14.26
CA LYS A 12 -18.55 47.08 -13.04
C LYS A 12 -20.01 47.55 -12.99
N ALA A 13 -20.61 47.83 -14.14
CA ALA A 13 -22.02 48.20 -14.24
C ALA A 13 -22.94 47.00 -13.97
N ASP A 14 -22.56 45.81 -14.45
CA ASP A 14 -23.34 44.58 -14.24
C ASP A 14 -23.29 44.08 -12.78
N GLN A 15 -22.16 44.25 -12.09
CA GLN A 15 -22.05 43.94 -10.66
C GLN A 15 -22.96 44.86 -9.82
N LYS A 16 -22.97 46.17 -10.11
CA LYS A 16 -23.85 47.13 -9.41
C LYS A 16 -25.33 46.85 -9.65
N LYS A 17 -25.71 46.35 -10.84
CA LYS A 17 -27.09 45.91 -11.12
C LYS A 17 -27.46 44.65 -10.33
N LYS A 18 -26.56 43.68 -10.23
CA LYS A 18 -26.76 42.45 -9.44
C LYS A 18 -26.90 42.74 -7.95
N GLU A 19 -26.11 43.67 -7.42
CA GLU A 19 -26.21 44.12 -6.02
C GLU A 19 -27.56 44.79 -5.74
N LYS A 20 -28.05 45.66 -6.63
CA LYS A 20 -29.40 46.23 -6.53
C LYS A 20 -30.50 45.18 -6.54
N ILE A 21 -30.38 44.15 -7.37
CA ILE A 21 -31.35 43.03 -7.42
C ILE A 21 -31.32 42.19 -6.14
N ILE A 22 -30.13 42.02 -5.53
CA ILE A 22 -29.99 41.34 -4.24
C ILE A 22 -30.65 42.18 -3.15
N GLU A 23 -30.37 43.49 -3.10
CA GLU A 23 -30.95 44.40 -2.11
C GLU A 23 -32.48 44.45 -2.19
N ASP A 24 -33.04 44.40 -3.40
CA ASP A 24 -34.48 44.41 -3.67
C ASP A 24 -35.15 43.06 -3.28
N LYS A 25 -34.58 41.93 -3.73
CA LYS A 25 -35.13 40.59 -3.42
C LYS A 25 -34.91 40.14 -1.97
N THR A 26 -33.93 40.70 -1.28
CA THR A 26 -33.68 40.44 0.15
C THR A 26 -34.22 41.55 1.06
N PHE A 27 -34.93 42.54 0.48
CA PHE A 27 -35.58 43.62 1.22
C PHE A 27 -36.69 43.06 2.11
N GLY A 28 -36.78 43.54 3.35
CA GLY A 28 -37.77 43.09 4.35
C GLY A 28 -37.41 41.80 5.12
N LEU A 29 -36.71 40.83 4.49
CA LEU A 29 -36.29 39.58 5.16
C LEU A 29 -35.03 39.73 6.02
N LYS A 30 -34.22 40.76 5.77
CA LYS A 30 -32.98 41.05 6.51
C LYS A 30 -33.18 41.39 8.00
N ASN A 31 -34.35 41.89 8.40
CA ASN A 31 -34.65 42.21 9.80
C ASN A 31 -35.18 41.02 10.61
N LYS A 32 -35.49 39.89 9.98
CA LYS A 32 -35.98 38.68 10.64
C LYS A 32 -34.82 37.67 10.77
N LYS A 33 -34.20 37.62 11.95
CA LYS A 33 -33.02 36.78 12.26
C LYS A 33 -33.31 35.26 12.35
N GLY A 34 -34.31 34.76 11.63
CA GLY A 34 -34.66 33.34 11.61
C GLY A 34 -33.68 32.51 10.77
N ALA A 35 -33.28 31.33 11.25
CA ALA A 35 -32.37 30.43 10.53
C ALA A 35 -32.89 30.02 9.14
N LYS A 36 -34.21 29.85 8.99
CA LYS A 36 -34.86 29.56 7.69
C LYS A 36 -34.77 30.76 6.73
N THR A 37 -34.92 31.98 7.25
CA THR A 37 -34.83 33.24 6.49
C THR A 37 -33.39 33.51 6.04
N GLN A 38 -32.40 33.24 6.90
CA GLN A 38 -30.99 33.36 6.55
C GLN A 38 -30.58 32.40 5.42
N LYS A 39 -31.05 31.14 5.46
CA LYS A 39 -30.82 30.17 4.37
C LYS A 39 -31.44 30.63 3.04
N TYR A 40 -32.64 31.20 3.07
CA TYR A 40 -33.29 31.74 1.88
C TYR A 40 -32.51 32.94 1.30
N ILE A 41 -32.04 33.86 2.14
CA ILE A 41 -31.21 35.00 1.72
C ILE A 41 -29.93 34.51 1.03
N GLN A 42 -29.26 33.50 1.61
CA GLN A 42 -28.07 32.90 1.01
C GLN A 42 -28.36 32.25 -0.35
N GLN A 43 -29.48 31.54 -0.48
CA GLN A 43 -29.90 30.90 -1.74
C GLN A 43 -30.19 31.94 -2.83
N VAL A 44 -30.91 33.02 -2.51
CA VAL A 44 -31.22 34.11 -3.46
C VAL A 44 -29.95 34.87 -3.87
N GLN A 45 -29.07 35.17 -2.91
CA GLN A 45 -27.76 35.79 -3.21
C GLN A 45 -26.92 34.90 -4.14
N HIS A 46 -26.90 33.59 -3.89
CA HIS A 46 -26.19 32.64 -4.74
C HIS A 46 -26.80 32.58 -6.14
N GLN A 47 -28.13 32.57 -6.26
CA GLN A 47 -28.83 32.53 -7.55
C GLN A 47 -28.58 33.81 -8.39
N VAL A 48 -28.45 34.98 -7.78
CA VAL A 48 -28.20 36.24 -8.52
C VAL A 48 -26.71 36.43 -8.84
N LYS A 49 -25.81 36.02 -7.94
CA LYS A 49 -24.35 36.13 -8.15
C LYS A 49 -23.84 35.13 -9.19
N PHE A 50 -24.29 33.87 -9.10
CA PHE A 50 -23.83 32.77 -9.94
C PHE A 50 -24.81 32.42 -11.07
N GLY A 51 -25.82 33.27 -11.30
CA GLY A 51 -26.94 33.13 -12.23
C GLY A 51 -26.77 32.06 -13.29
N ASN A 52 -27.53 30.96 -13.16
CA ASN A 52 -27.74 29.84 -14.10
C ASN A 52 -26.65 29.59 -15.17
N ALA A 53 -25.38 29.74 -14.81
CA ALA A 53 -24.25 29.44 -15.66
C ALA A 53 -23.90 27.96 -15.58
N SER A 54 -24.92 27.12 -15.70
CA SER A 54 -24.77 25.67 -15.75
C SER A 54 -25.54 25.13 -16.93
N LYS A 55 -24.77 24.60 -17.89
CA LYS A 55 -25.19 23.79 -19.05
C LYS A 55 -25.79 24.55 -20.25
N LYS A 56 -24.95 25.33 -20.94
CA LYS A 56 -24.94 25.31 -22.41
C LYS A 56 -23.52 25.61 -22.92
N ASN A 57 -23.08 24.82 -23.90
CA ASN A 57 -21.76 24.73 -24.51
C ASN A 57 -20.66 23.96 -23.75
N GLN A 58 -20.67 22.65 -23.98
CA GLN A 58 -19.44 21.95 -24.34
C GLN A 58 -18.85 22.66 -25.58
N GLU A 59 -17.75 23.38 -25.40
CA GLU A 59 -16.57 23.38 -26.27
C GLU A 59 -15.51 24.33 -25.67
N GLN A 60 -14.30 23.79 -25.53
CA GLN A 60 -13.12 24.37 -24.91
C GLN A 60 -12.58 25.59 -25.69
N PRO A 61 -11.83 26.56 -25.08
CA PRO A 61 -10.65 26.31 -24.24
C PRO A 61 -10.47 27.28 -23.05
N THR A 62 -10.66 26.78 -21.83
CA THR A 62 -10.20 27.46 -20.59
C THR A 62 -9.56 26.51 -19.58
N VAL A 63 -9.11 25.34 -20.07
CA VAL A 63 -8.49 24.29 -19.25
C VAL A 63 -7.13 24.72 -18.71
N SER A 64 -6.38 25.53 -19.46
CA SER A 64 -5.04 25.97 -19.08
C SER A 64 -4.99 26.81 -17.80
N LYS A 65 -5.89 27.78 -17.58
CA LYS A 65 -5.76 28.71 -16.44
C LYS A 65 -6.19 28.16 -15.09
N LYS A 66 -7.09 27.17 -15.05
CA LYS A 66 -7.49 26.53 -13.78
C LYS A 66 -6.48 25.47 -13.36
N ASP A 67 -5.93 24.75 -14.32
CA ASP A 67 -4.91 23.73 -14.06
C ASP A 67 -3.56 24.36 -13.74
N GLU A 68 -3.18 25.47 -14.38
CA GLU A 68 -2.00 26.26 -14.02
C GLU A 68 -2.10 26.80 -12.58
N LYS A 69 -3.24 27.39 -12.18
CA LYS A 69 -3.43 27.86 -10.80
C LYS A 69 -3.47 26.72 -9.78
N LYS A 70 -4.00 25.56 -10.15
CA LYS A 70 -4.01 24.39 -9.28
C LYS A 70 -2.60 23.82 -9.12
N LYS A 71 -1.81 23.80 -10.20
CA LYS A 71 -0.43 23.32 -10.21
C LYS A 71 0.51 24.28 -9.47
N GLU A 72 0.33 25.59 -9.65
CA GLU A 72 1.05 26.62 -8.87
C GLU A 72 0.72 26.53 -7.38
N LEU A 73 -0.55 26.29 -7.01
CA LEU A 73 -0.94 26.06 -5.62
C LEU A 73 -0.39 24.74 -5.06
N GLU A 74 -0.32 23.69 -5.87
CA GLU A 74 0.29 22.41 -5.51
C GLU A 74 1.81 22.56 -5.32
N GLU A 75 2.49 23.27 -6.22
CA GLU A 75 3.92 23.60 -6.12
C GLU A 75 4.20 24.48 -4.89
N LEU A 76 3.35 25.47 -4.61
CA LEU A 76 3.40 26.25 -3.37
C LEU A 76 3.19 25.36 -2.14
N ASN A 77 2.23 24.43 -2.15
CA ASN A 77 2.00 23.52 -1.03
C ASN A 77 3.10 22.46 -0.86
N GLN A 78 3.79 22.08 -1.94
CA GLN A 78 4.94 21.17 -1.89
C GLN A 78 6.19 21.86 -1.36
N ILE A 79 6.41 23.12 -1.72
CA ILE A 79 7.54 23.92 -1.23
C ILE A 79 7.30 24.37 0.22
N PHE A 80 6.10 24.85 0.52
CA PHE A 80 5.69 25.26 1.86
C PHE A 80 5.05 24.14 2.65
N ARG A 81 5.41 22.88 2.38
CA ARG A 81 4.83 21.70 3.03
C ARG A 81 4.78 21.97 4.53
N PRO A 82 3.59 22.25 5.11
CA PRO A 82 3.52 22.53 6.52
C PRO A 82 3.96 21.24 7.19
N VAL A 83 5.05 21.32 7.97
CA VAL A 83 5.62 20.16 8.65
C VAL A 83 4.47 19.47 9.38
N ALA A 84 4.05 18.32 8.85
CA ALA A 84 2.90 17.62 9.36
C ALA A 84 3.19 17.30 10.83
N SER A 85 2.28 17.70 11.73
CA SER A 85 2.45 17.48 13.16
C SER A 85 2.75 16.01 13.43
N GLN A 86 3.95 15.70 13.95
CA GLN A 86 4.35 14.34 14.31
C GLN A 86 3.35 13.76 15.32
N LYS A 87 2.65 12.69 14.92
CA LYS A 87 1.84 11.87 15.81
C LYS A 87 2.78 10.82 16.39
N ILE A 88 2.92 10.79 17.72
CA ILE A 88 3.69 9.77 18.44
C ILE A 88 2.70 8.78 19.03
N ASP A 89 3.01 7.49 18.94
CA ASP A 89 2.22 6.43 19.57
C ASP A 89 2.30 6.48 21.10
N LYS A 90 1.25 5.99 21.77
CA LYS A 90 0.96 6.24 23.19
C LYS A 90 1.97 5.61 24.19
N GLY A 91 3.04 4.99 23.73
CA GLY A 91 4.06 4.34 24.57
C GLY A 91 5.46 4.98 24.48
N VAL A 92 5.67 6.00 23.65
CA VAL A 92 6.99 6.62 23.46
C VAL A 92 7.02 8.00 24.11
N ASP A 93 8.00 8.23 24.98
CA ASP A 93 8.20 9.51 25.63
C ASP A 93 8.43 10.62 24.60
N PRO A 94 7.63 11.70 24.61
CA PRO A 94 7.66 12.68 23.54
C PRO A 94 8.97 13.48 23.47
N LYS A 95 9.75 13.53 24.55
CA LYS A 95 11.09 14.15 24.59
C LYS A 95 12.19 13.27 23.98
N SER A 96 11.98 11.97 23.77
CA SER A 96 12.96 11.15 23.07
C SER A 96 12.87 11.33 21.54
N VAL A 97 11.81 11.96 21.05
CA VAL A 97 11.59 12.20 19.62
C VAL A 97 11.99 13.62 19.27
N LEU A 98 12.84 13.76 18.25
CA LEU A 98 13.30 15.04 17.74
C LEU A 98 12.13 15.82 17.11
N CYS A 99 12.03 17.12 17.45
CA CYS A 99 10.98 17.98 16.96
C CYS A 99 11.12 18.25 15.46
N ALA A 100 10.15 17.82 14.65
CA ALA A 100 10.17 18.10 13.21
C ALA A 100 10.17 19.61 12.87
N PHE A 101 9.54 20.45 13.70
CA PHE A 101 9.57 21.90 13.54
C PHE A 101 10.93 22.50 13.92
N TYR A 102 11.66 21.89 14.84
CA TYR A 102 13.02 22.34 15.17
C TYR A 102 13.99 21.96 14.06
N LYS A 103 13.84 20.75 13.50
CA LYS A 103 14.58 20.30 12.31
C LYS A 103 14.36 21.23 11.11
N SER A 104 13.16 21.78 10.94
CA SER A 104 12.85 22.76 9.89
C SER A 104 13.12 24.22 10.27
N GLY A 105 13.61 24.50 11.49
CA GLY A 105 13.89 25.85 11.97
C GLY A 105 12.65 26.71 12.27
N GLN A 106 11.46 26.12 12.33
CA GLN A 106 10.18 26.79 12.51
C GLN A 106 9.58 26.59 13.91
N CYS A 107 10.32 26.01 14.87
CA CYS A 107 9.81 25.76 16.21
C CYS A 107 9.82 27.03 17.07
N SER A 108 8.64 27.57 17.39
CA SER A 108 8.47 28.70 18.30
C SER A 108 8.44 28.34 19.79
N LYS A 109 8.51 27.04 20.12
CA LYS A 109 8.32 26.54 21.50
C LYS A 109 9.61 26.49 22.34
N GLY A 110 10.78 26.67 21.71
CA GLY A 110 12.07 26.67 22.40
C GLY A 110 12.26 25.45 23.32
N ASP A 111 12.90 25.64 24.47
CA ASP A 111 13.23 24.56 25.42
C ASP A 111 12.02 23.92 26.10
N LYS A 112 10.84 24.55 25.99
CA LYS A 112 9.57 24.02 26.52
C LYS A 112 8.82 23.19 25.49
N CYS A 113 9.43 22.87 24.35
CA CYS A 113 8.83 22.02 23.34
C CYS A 113 8.53 20.61 23.89
N LYS A 114 7.40 20.04 23.47
CA LYS A 114 7.02 18.66 23.80
C LYS A 114 8.00 17.63 23.23
N PHE A 115 8.68 18.00 22.16
CA PHE A 115 9.66 17.21 21.41
C PHE A 115 11.07 17.73 21.67
N SER A 116 12.11 16.89 21.55
CA SER A 116 13.48 17.33 21.80
C SER A 116 14.02 18.24 20.71
N HIS A 117 14.83 19.21 21.14
CA HIS A 117 15.63 20.10 20.29
C HIS A 117 17.10 19.68 20.22
N ASP A 118 17.42 18.47 20.66
CA ASP A 118 18.79 17.97 20.65
C ASP A 118 19.03 17.14 19.38
N LEU A 119 19.80 17.72 18.44
CA LEU A 119 20.20 17.07 17.18
C LEU A 119 21.03 15.80 17.40
N THR A 120 21.56 15.57 18.61
CA THR A 120 22.31 14.34 18.91
C THR A 120 21.39 13.12 19.10
N ILE A 121 20.09 13.33 19.31
CA ILE A 121 19.12 12.24 19.50
C ILE A 121 18.85 11.50 18.18
N GLU A 122 18.84 12.18 17.03
CA GLU A 122 18.68 11.53 15.72
C GLU A 122 19.85 10.59 15.38
N ARG A 123 21.04 10.87 15.92
CA ARG A 123 22.21 9.97 15.78
C ARG A 123 22.15 8.75 16.69
N LYS A 124 21.34 8.79 17.75
CA LYS A 124 21.10 7.67 18.68
C LYS A 124 19.82 6.92 18.28
N SER A 125 19.67 6.64 16.98
CA SER A 125 18.61 5.76 16.51
C SER A 125 18.68 4.41 17.22
N GLU A 126 17.52 3.76 17.32
CA GLU A 126 17.28 2.54 18.09
C GLU A 126 18.44 1.54 17.96
N LYS A 127 18.93 1.06 19.11
CA LYS A 127 19.96 0.03 19.14
C LYS A 127 19.41 -1.20 18.41
N LYS A 128 19.80 -1.40 17.15
CA LYS A 128 19.57 -2.64 16.42
C LYS A 128 20.08 -3.76 17.34
N SER A 129 19.17 -4.60 17.81
CA SER A 129 19.53 -5.70 18.71
C SER A 129 20.56 -6.55 18.01
N LEU A 130 21.71 -6.78 18.65
CA LEU A 130 22.79 -7.63 18.11
C LEU A 130 22.30 -9.07 17.85
N TYR A 131 21.19 -9.46 18.47
CA TYR A 131 20.56 -10.76 18.31
C TYR A 131 19.53 -10.81 17.18
N PHE A 132 19.14 -9.65 16.62
CA PHE A 132 18.23 -9.59 15.47
C PHE A 132 19.06 -9.58 14.19
N ASP A 133 19.39 -10.78 13.70
CA ASP A 133 20.10 -10.95 12.45
C ASP A 133 19.11 -10.82 11.29
N ALA A 134 19.16 -9.67 10.60
CA ALA A 134 18.32 -9.35 9.45
C ALA A 134 18.54 -10.30 8.26
N ARG A 135 19.53 -11.21 8.31
CA ARG A 135 19.71 -12.27 7.30
C ARG A 135 18.72 -13.43 7.48
N ASN A 136 18.16 -13.61 8.66
CA ASN A 136 17.28 -14.75 8.98
C ASN A 136 15.80 -14.51 8.66
N GLU A 137 15.40 -13.33 8.20
CA GLU A 137 13.99 -13.08 7.83
C GLU A 137 13.60 -13.82 6.54
N ASP A 138 14.55 -14.10 5.64
CA ASP A 138 14.29 -14.72 4.34
C ASP A 138 14.60 -16.24 4.29
N ASP A 139 15.16 -16.81 5.37
CA ASP A 139 15.58 -18.22 5.48
C ASP A 139 14.54 -19.11 6.22
N ASN A 140 13.26 -18.80 6.10
CA ASN A 140 12.18 -19.69 6.54
C ASN A 140 12.18 -20.97 5.68
N MET A 141 11.98 -22.15 6.29
CA MET A 141 11.94 -23.47 5.62
C MET A 141 10.88 -23.52 4.49
N GLU A 142 9.87 -22.64 4.55
CA GLU A 142 8.83 -22.49 3.53
C GLU A 142 9.32 -21.85 2.21
N ASN A 143 10.44 -21.12 2.23
CA ASN A 143 11.03 -20.45 1.05
C ASN A 143 12.21 -21.24 0.43
N TRP A 144 12.32 -22.54 0.74
CA TRP A 144 13.38 -23.39 0.18
C TRP A 144 12.97 -23.96 -1.18
N ASP A 145 13.66 -23.53 -2.24
CA ASP A 145 13.51 -24.11 -3.57
C ASP A 145 14.00 -25.58 -3.61
N GLU A 146 13.46 -26.36 -4.55
CA GLU A 146 13.77 -27.80 -4.73
C GLU A 146 15.27 -28.07 -4.94
N ALA A 147 16.00 -27.12 -5.53
CA ALA A 147 17.45 -27.18 -5.67
C ALA A 147 18.19 -27.08 -4.31
N LYS A 148 17.78 -26.14 -3.43
CA LYS A 148 18.34 -25.97 -2.09
C LYS A 148 18.00 -27.16 -1.19
N LEU A 149 16.79 -27.71 -1.35
CA LEU A 149 16.37 -28.93 -0.65
C LEU A 149 17.23 -30.14 -1.06
N LYS A 150 17.44 -30.33 -2.36
CA LYS A 150 18.28 -31.43 -2.88
C LYS A 150 19.72 -31.32 -2.40
N GLU A 151 20.30 -30.13 -2.38
CA GLU A 151 21.66 -29.89 -1.88
C GLU A 151 21.80 -30.25 -0.38
N VAL A 152 20.84 -29.82 0.44
CA VAL A 152 20.85 -30.12 1.88
C VAL A 152 20.66 -31.63 2.13
N VAL A 153 19.80 -32.29 1.36
CA VAL A 153 19.59 -33.74 1.43
C VAL A 153 20.84 -34.50 1.02
N GLU A 154 21.49 -34.14 -0.10
CA GLU A 154 22.75 -34.76 -0.52
C GLU A 154 23.85 -34.55 0.53
N LYS A 155 23.90 -33.39 1.17
CA LYS A 155 24.87 -33.11 2.24
C LYS A 155 24.59 -33.90 3.54
N LYS A 156 23.34 -34.26 3.82
CA LYS A 156 22.93 -35.00 5.04
C LYS A 156 22.82 -36.52 4.85
N HIS A 157 22.55 -36.98 3.63
CA HIS A 157 22.29 -38.39 3.30
C HIS A 157 23.24 -38.95 2.25
N GLY A 158 23.82 -38.13 1.37
CA GLY A 158 24.68 -38.59 0.28
C GLY A 158 25.98 -39.27 0.75
N GLU A 159 26.56 -38.85 1.87
CA GLU A 159 27.74 -39.51 2.46
C GLU A 159 27.39 -40.89 3.04
N ARG A 160 26.17 -41.06 3.56
CA ARG A 160 25.70 -42.34 4.11
C ARG A 160 25.34 -43.29 2.99
N GLU A 161 24.57 -42.83 2.02
CA GLU A 161 24.03 -43.62 0.91
C GLU A 161 25.13 -44.13 -0.04
N LYS A 162 26.16 -43.33 -0.32
CA LYS A 162 27.35 -43.75 -1.10
C LYS A 162 28.19 -44.83 -0.40
N LYS A 163 28.04 -45.01 0.90
CA LYS A 163 28.77 -46.03 1.68
C LYS A 163 28.00 -47.34 1.83
N LEU A 164 26.74 -47.40 1.39
CA LEU A 164 26.04 -48.68 1.28
C LEU A 164 26.30 -49.27 -0.11
N PRO A 165 26.69 -50.56 -0.22
CA PRO A 165 26.76 -51.21 -1.51
C PRO A 165 25.37 -51.28 -2.14
N SER A 166 25.25 -51.00 -3.44
CA SER A 166 24.00 -51.22 -4.18
C SER A 166 23.70 -52.72 -4.19
N THR A 167 22.76 -53.15 -3.35
CA THR A 167 22.34 -54.55 -3.27
C THR A 167 21.46 -54.90 -4.48
N GLU A 168 22.10 -55.14 -5.63
CA GLU A 168 21.44 -55.70 -6.81
C GLU A 168 21.00 -57.16 -6.57
N ILE A 169 21.61 -57.82 -5.57
CA ILE A 169 21.25 -59.16 -5.11
C ILE A 169 20.23 -59.04 -3.98
N ILE A 170 18.95 -59.26 -4.32
CA ILE A 170 17.83 -59.26 -3.38
C ILE A 170 17.78 -60.62 -2.66
N CYS A 171 17.54 -60.60 -1.34
CA CYS A 171 17.40 -61.83 -0.55
C CYS A 171 16.21 -62.68 -1.04
N LYS A 172 16.45 -63.94 -1.40
CA LYS A 172 15.42 -64.86 -1.94
C LYS A 172 14.20 -64.99 -1.01
N TYR A 173 14.44 -65.03 0.30
CA TYR A 173 13.40 -65.12 1.32
C TYR A 173 12.55 -63.84 1.45
N PHE A 174 13.07 -62.68 1.01
CA PHE A 174 12.32 -61.42 1.02
C PHE A 174 11.26 -61.39 -0.10
N ILE A 175 11.59 -61.91 -1.28
CA ILE A 175 10.61 -62.04 -2.38
C ILE A 175 9.52 -63.05 -2.01
N GLU A 176 9.89 -64.20 -1.44
CA GLU A 176 8.93 -65.19 -0.96
C GLU A 176 8.03 -64.62 0.15
N GLY A 177 8.60 -63.86 1.09
CA GLY A 177 7.85 -63.17 2.14
C GLY A 177 6.85 -62.12 1.59
N MET A 178 7.27 -61.29 0.63
CA MET A 178 6.36 -60.34 -0.03
C MET A 178 5.24 -61.06 -0.80
N MET A 179 5.55 -62.18 -1.47
CA MET A 179 4.54 -62.97 -2.16
C MET A 179 3.52 -63.56 -1.17
N ILE A 180 3.98 -64.11 -0.04
CA ILE A 180 3.11 -64.64 1.02
C ILE A 180 2.19 -63.53 1.58
N ILE A 181 2.73 -62.34 1.81
CA ILE A 181 1.94 -61.18 2.29
C ILE A 181 0.90 -60.74 1.26
N MET A 182 1.21 -60.77 -0.04
CA MET A 182 0.23 -60.46 -1.09
C MET A 182 -0.86 -61.52 -1.22
N ILE A 183 -0.56 -62.78 -0.90
CA ILE A 183 -1.51 -63.90 -0.87
C ILE A 183 -2.45 -63.79 0.33
N THR A 184 -1.92 -63.50 1.52
CA THR A 184 -2.73 -63.36 2.75
C THR A 184 -3.63 -62.14 2.74
N ASN A 185 -3.25 -61.07 2.02
CA ASN A 185 -4.10 -59.89 1.79
C ASN A 185 -5.11 -60.06 0.62
N GLY A 186 -5.27 -61.28 0.10
CA GLY A 186 -6.35 -61.64 -0.81
C GLY A 186 -6.30 -61.02 -2.21
N LYS A 187 -5.19 -60.39 -2.62
CA LYS A 187 -5.09 -59.68 -3.91
C LYS A 187 -4.68 -60.55 -5.10
N LEU A 188 -4.15 -61.76 -4.90
CA LEU A 188 -3.78 -62.68 -5.98
C LEU A 188 -4.36 -64.09 -5.73
N SER A 189 -5.16 -64.60 -6.67
CA SER A 189 -5.62 -66.00 -6.61
C SER A 189 -4.46 -66.96 -6.90
N GLN A 190 -4.49 -68.14 -6.27
CA GLN A 190 -3.53 -69.26 -6.42
C GLN A 190 -3.15 -69.56 -7.89
N THR A 191 -4.08 -69.35 -8.83
CA THR A 191 -3.91 -69.56 -10.27
C THR A 191 -2.96 -68.56 -10.95
N LYS A 192 -2.87 -67.30 -10.48
CA LYS A 192 -1.94 -66.30 -11.05
C LYS A 192 -0.50 -66.48 -10.57
N ILE A 193 -0.30 -67.03 -9.38
CA ILE A 193 1.03 -67.27 -8.79
C ILE A 193 1.78 -68.37 -9.53
N ARG A 194 1.07 -69.42 -9.96
CA ARG A 194 1.65 -70.53 -10.74
C ARG A 194 2.13 -70.09 -12.12
N MET A 195 1.51 -69.08 -12.73
CA MET A 195 1.98 -68.49 -14.00
C MET A 195 3.24 -67.63 -13.82
N ILE A 196 3.33 -66.86 -12.73
CA ILE A 196 4.50 -66.01 -12.44
C ILE A 196 5.73 -66.87 -12.13
N PHE A 197 5.57 -67.95 -11.36
CA PHE A 197 6.66 -68.89 -11.09
C PHE A 197 7.13 -69.64 -12.36
N PHE A 198 6.21 -70.03 -13.26
CA PHE A 198 6.58 -70.72 -14.50
C PHE A 198 7.35 -69.81 -15.48
N SER A 199 7.02 -68.52 -15.54
CA SER A 199 7.78 -67.54 -16.34
C SER A 199 9.10 -67.12 -15.70
N SER A 200 9.19 -67.10 -14.36
CA SER A 200 10.41 -66.67 -13.68
C SER A 200 11.48 -67.75 -13.62
N SER A 201 11.11 -69.04 -13.57
CA SER A 201 12.07 -70.14 -13.68
C SER A 201 12.70 -70.26 -15.08
N TYR A 202 12.06 -69.76 -16.13
CA TYR A 202 12.62 -69.74 -17.49
C TYR A 202 13.57 -68.56 -17.76
N ARG A 203 13.73 -67.64 -16.80
CA ARG A 203 14.59 -66.45 -16.94
C ARG A 203 15.82 -66.46 -16.04
N ILE A 204 16.02 -67.56 -15.31
CA ILE A 204 17.17 -67.79 -14.44
C ILE A 204 17.83 -69.10 -14.89
N GLU A 205 18.23 -69.14 -16.16
CA GLU A 205 19.38 -69.89 -16.68
C GLU A 205 20.21 -68.93 -17.52
#